data_AF-A0A1E1W646-F1
#
_entry.id   AF-A0A1E1W646-F1
#
_cell.length_a   1.000
_cell.length_b   1.000
_cell.length_c   1.000
_cell.angle_alpha   90.00
_cell.angle_beta   90.00
_cell.angle_gamma   90.00
#
_symmetry.space_group_name_H-M   'P 1'
#
loop_
_entity.id
_entity.type
_entity.pdbx_description
1 polymer ?
#
loop_
_entity_poly.entity_id
_entity_poly.type
_entity_poly.pdbx_seq_one_letter_code
_entity_poly.pdbx_strand_id
1 'polypeptide(L)'
;MRVFMAEDNLCAQNLLKLVSHGNAIIAEILRLKDHKPSVYLLDTKELQQKYQDIIMDFSYFKISDAQEKKISMNMKLQDLDDDLKEQYLELINRFYLLFENIYQYIVDLNSFVDQLNDGAFIQQNIETVMRDVEGKQLLVRAVELVPTV
;
A
#
# COMPACT_ATOMS: atom_id res chain seq x y z
N MET A 1 -9.43 35.52 14.01
CA MET A 1 -8.50 34.53 13.45
C MET A 1 -9.34 33.29 13.19
N ARG A 2 -9.63 32.93 11.93
CA ARG A 2 -10.36 31.69 11.64
C ARG A 2 -9.42 30.54 11.96
N VAL A 3 -9.90 29.58 12.75
CA VAL A 3 -9.13 28.39 13.12
C VAL A 3 -8.91 27.58 11.84
N PHE A 4 -7.67 27.21 11.53
CA PHE A 4 -7.36 26.43 10.33
C PHE A 4 -8.16 25.12 10.31
N MET A 5 -8.35 24.50 11.48
CA MET A 5 -9.12 23.28 11.71
C MET A 5 -10.65 23.45 11.74
N ALA A 6 -11.20 24.58 11.30
CA ALA A 6 -12.65 24.73 11.23
C ALA A 6 -13.27 23.70 10.26
N GLU A 7 -14.44 23.18 10.60
CA GLU A 7 -15.13 22.13 9.82
C GLU A 7 -15.49 22.58 8.39
N ASP A 8 -15.64 23.89 8.19
CA ASP A 8 -15.91 24.51 6.89
C ASP A 8 -14.64 24.71 6.03
N ASN A 9 -13.44 24.47 6.58
CA ASN A 9 -12.20 24.56 5.83
C ASN A 9 -11.91 23.25 5.08
N LEU A 10 -12.42 23.17 3.85
CA LEU A 10 -12.23 22.01 2.96
C LEU A 10 -10.75 21.63 2.76
N CYS A 11 -9.83 22.60 2.72
CA CYS A 11 -8.40 22.35 2.60
C CYS A 11 -7.87 21.60 3.83
N ALA A 12 -8.21 22.05 5.03
CA ALA A 12 -7.78 21.42 6.27
C ALA A 12 -8.37 20.02 6.43
N GLN A 13 -9.65 19.84 6.07
CA GLN A 13 -10.32 18.54 6.13
C GLN A 13 -9.70 17.52 5.15
N ASN A 14 -9.37 17.94 3.93
CA ASN A 14 -8.70 17.07 2.97
C ASN A 14 -7.29 16.68 3.43
N LEU A 15 -6.53 17.63 3.98
CA LEU A 15 -5.21 17.37 4.51
C LEU A 15 -5.22 16.44 5.74
N LEU A 16 -6.20 16.62 6.65
CA LEU A 16 -6.41 15.72 7.78
C LEU A 16 -6.74 14.29 7.34
N LYS A 17 -7.59 14.14 6.31
CA LYS A 17 -7.92 12.83 5.73
C LYS A 17 -6.68 12.14 5.17
N LEU A 18 -5.83 12.88 4.45
CA LEU A 18 -4.55 12.36 3.94
C LEU A 18 -3.68 11.87 5.11
N VAL A 19 -3.43 12.71 6.12
CA VAL A 19 -2.60 12.32 7.27
C VAL A 19 -3.18 11.11 8.01
N SER A 20 -4.50 11.05 8.18
CA SER A 20 -5.19 9.91 8.78
C SER A 20 -4.96 8.62 7.96
N HIS A 21 -5.14 8.70 6.63
CA HIS A 21 -4.91 7.58 5.72
C HIS A 21 -3.45 7.10 5.77
N GLY A 22 -2.48 8.01 5.71
CA GLY A 22 -1.06 7.69 5.82
C GLY A 22 -0.70 7.00 7.15
N ASN A 23 -1.28 7.45 8.27
CA ASN A 23 -1.09 6.78 9.56
C ASN A 23 -1.70 5.36 9.58
N ALA A 24 -2.86 5.17 8.96
CA ALA A 24 -3.47 3.84 8.84
C ALA A 24 -2.60 2.88 8.01
N ILE A 25 -2.00 3.37 6.92
CA ILE A 25 -1.04 2.61 6.11
C ILE A 25 0.17 2.17 6.95
N ILE A 26 0.79 3.10 7.70
CA ILE A 26 1.93 2.76 8.57
C ILE A 26 1.53 1.72 9.62
N ALA A 27 0.36 1.87 10.24
CA ALA A 27 -0.12 0.89 11.21
C ALA A 27 -0.27 -0.50 10.58
N GLU A 28 -0.76 -0.58 9.34
CA GLU A 28 -0.89 -1.87 8.63
C GLU A 28 0.47 -2.45 8.20
N ILE A 29 1.42 -1.61 7.76
CA ILE A 29 2.82 -2.05 7.51
C ILE A 29 3.39 -2.68 8.79
N LEU A 30 3.25 -2.01 9.93
CA LEU A 30 3.78 -2.49 11.21
C LEU A 30 3.12 -3.80 11.66
N ARG A 31 1.83 -4.00 11.37
CA ARG A 31 1.14 -5.26 11.64
C ARG A 31 1.63 -6.38 10.73
N LEU A 32 1.74 -6.10 9.43
CA LEU A 32 2.09 -7.12 8.43
C LEU A 32 3.58 -7.50 8.44
N LYS A 33 4.48 -6.62 8.90
CA LYS A 33 5.93 -6.91 8.92
C LYS A 33 6.27 -8.21 9.67
N ASP A 34 5.51 -8.51 10.74
CA ASP A 34 5.72 -9.64 11.63
C ASP A 34 4.97 -10.91 11.17
N HIS A 35 4.11 -10.80 10.15
CA HIS A 35 3.27 -11.87 9.62
C HIS A 35 3.73 -12.35 8.25
N LYS A 36 5.04 -12.29 7.93
CA LYS A 36 5.55 -12.77 6.64
C LYS A 36 5.56 -14.31 6.63
N PRO A 37 4.85 -14.96 5.68
CA PRO A 37 4.82 -16.41 5.63
C PRO A 37 6.16 -16.95 5.13
N SER A 38 6.85 -17.72 5.98
CA SER A 38 8.20 -18.24 5.70
C SER A 38 8.26 -19.17 4.48
N VAL A 39 7.15 -19.82 4.13
CA VAL A 39 7.05 -20.67 2.92
C VAL A 39 7.37 -19.92 1.62
N TYR A 40 7.08 -18.61 1.57
CA TYR A 40 7.37 -17.76 0.41
C TYR A 40 8.82 -17.28 0.36
N LEU A 41 9.61 -17.48 1.42
CA LEU A 41 11.04 -17.14 1.43
C LEU A 41 11.89 -18.22 0.74
N LEU A 42 11.38 -19.46 0.65
CA LEU A 42 12.09 -20.60 0.05
C LEU A 42 13.55 -20.71 0.52
N ASP A 43 13.78 -20.50 1.82
CA ASP A 43 15.11 -20.36 2.44
C ASP A 43 15.80 -21.71 2.69
N THR A 44 15.03 -22.79 2.82
CA THR A 44 15.54 -24.15 3.02
C THR A 44 15.42 -24.99 1.75
N LYS A 45 16.35 -25.95 1.58
CA LYS A 45 16.35 -26.89 0.45
C LYS A 45 15.07 -27.73 0.39
N GLU A 46 14.48 -28.02 1.55
CA GLU A 46 13.23 -28.79 1.67
C GLU A 46 12.03 -27.99 1.15
N LEU A 47 11.93 -26.71 1.53
CA LEU A 47 10.89 -25.81 1.02
C LEU A 47 11.06 -25.55 -0.48
N GLN A 48 12.29 -25.36 -0.95
CA GLN A 48 12.56 -25.23 -2.38
C GLN A 48 12.11 -26.47 -3.14
N GLN A 49 12.52 -27.67 -2.73
CA GLN A 49 12.10 -28.91 -3.41
C GLN A 49 10.59 -29.09 -3.45
N LYS A 50 9.89 -28.67 -2.40
CA LYS A 50 8.44 -28.83 -2.27
C LYS A 50 7.65 -27.76 -3.03
N TYR A 51 8.05 -26.49 -2.96
CA TYR A 51 7.23 -25.35 -3.38
C TYR A 51 7.77 -24.59 -4.60
N GLN A 52 8.99 -24.85 -5.08
CA GLN A 52 9.59 -24.14 -6.23
C GLN A 52 8.74 -24.22 -7.52
N ASP A 53 7.96 -25.28 -7.68
CA ASP A 53 7.11 -25.50 -8.84
C ASP A 53 5.79 -24.72 -8.78
N ILE A 54 5.50 -24.03 -7.68
CA ILE A 54 4.27 -23.27 -7.47
C ILE A 54 4.59 -21.82 -7.12
N ILE A 55 5.49 -21.62 -6.16
CA ILE A 55 5.95 -20.29 -5.76
C ILE A 55 7.05 -19.85 -6.72
N MET A 56 6.71 -18.91 -7.60
CA MET A 56 7.65 -18.33 -8.57
C MET A 56 7.84 -16.83 -8.33
N ASP A 57 8.94 -16.32 -8.87
CA ASP A 57 9.24 -14.90 -8.92
C ASP A 57 8.47 -14.22 -10.07
N PHE A 58 8.82 -12.97 -10.36
CA PHE A 58 8.23 -12.19 -11.44
C PHE A 58 8.47 -12.77 -12.85
N SER A 59 9.32 -13.79 -13.01
CA SER A 59 9.43 -14.52 -14.28
C SER A 59 8.14 -15.26 -14.64
N TYR A 60 7.25 -15.55 -13.66
CA TYR A 60 5.93 -16.13 -13.88
C TYR A 60 5.15 -15.42 -14.98
N PHE A 61 5.17 -14.09 -15.02
CA PHE A 61 4.42 -13.32 -16.01
C PHE A 61 4.86 -13.58 -17.47
N LYS A 62 6.05 -14.14 -17.68
CA LYS A 62 6.54 -14.51 -19.02
C LYS A 62 6.16 -15.94 -19.42
N ILE A 63 5.84 -16.80 -18.46
CA ILE A 63 5.64 -18.24 -18.65
C ILE A 63 4.32 -18.75 -18.05
N SER A 64 3.38 -17.87 -17.71
CA SER A 64 2.14 -18.17 -16.99
C SER A 64 1.39 -19.35 -17.62
N ASP A 65 1.18 -19.32 -18.93
CA ASP A 65 0.44 -20.35 -19.65
C ASP A 65 1.10 -21.74 -19.56
N ALA A 66 2.44 -21.78 -19.59
CA ALA A 66 3.18 -23.02 -19.48
C ALA A 66 3.13 -23.56 -18.04
N GLN A 67 3.19 -22.66 -17.06
CA GLN A 67 3.14 -23.02 -15.65
C GLN A 67 1.76 -23.50 -15.22
N GLU A 68 0.69 -22.80 -15.60
CA GLU A 68 -0.69 -23.23 -15.31
C GLU A 68 -1.01 -24.59 -15.96
N LYS A 69 -0.48 -24.84 -17.17
CA LYS A 69 -0.55 -26.17 -17.80
C LYS A 69 0.20 -27.24 -17.00
N LYS A 70 1.40 -26.93 -16.51
CA LYS A 70 2.20 -27.87 -15.69
C LYS A 70 1.48 -28.21 -14.38
N ILE A 71 0.89 -27.23 -13.71
CA ILE A 71 0.12 -27.43 -12.48
C ILE A 71 -1.14 -28.25 -12.77
N SER A 72 -1.92 -27.90 -13.80
CA SER A 72 -3.17 -28.61 -14.13
C SER A 72 -2.98 -30.06 -14.58
N MET A 73 -1.80 -30.42 -15.08
CA MET A 73 -1.47 -31.79 -15.47
C MET A 73 -0.94 -32.66 -14.32
N ASN A 74 -0.71 -32.09 -13.13
CA ASN A 74 -0.14 -32.80 -11.99
C ASN A 74 -0.99 -32.62 -10.72
N MET A 75 -1.73 -33.67 -10.35
CA MET A 75 -2.60 -33.68 -9.17
C MET A 75 -1.89 -33.26 -7.88
N LYS A 76 -0.62 -33.65 -7.69
CA LYS A 76 0.14 -33.25 -6.49
C LYS A 76 0.44 -31.75 -6.44
N LEU A 77 0.63 -31.12 -7.60
CA LEU A 77 0.86 -29.68 -7.67
C LEU A 77 -0.45 -28.91 -7.51
N GLN A 78 -1.58 -29.47 -7.96
CA GLN A 78 -2.91 -28.89 -7.72
C GLN A 78 -3.24 -28.88 -6.23
N ASP A 79 -3.11 -30.03 -5.56
CA ASP A 79 -3.39 -30.15 -4.13
C ASP A 79 -2.53 -29.16 -3.32
N LEU A 80 -1.24 -29.02 -3.69
CA LEU A 80 -0.32 -28.10 -3.01
C LEU A 80 -0.61 -26.61 -3.30
N ASP A 81 -1.08 -26.29 -4.50
CA ASP A 81 -1.50 -24.93 -4.87
C ASP A 81 -2.78 -24.53 -4.11
N ASP A 82 -3.73 -25.46 -3.98
CA ASP A 82 -4.96 -25.27 -3.22
C ASP A 82 -4.67 -25.13 -1.71
N ASP A 83 -3.81 -25.98 -1.13
CA ASP A 83 -3.35 -25.87 0.26
C ASP A 83 -2.74 -24.48 0.56
N LEU A 84 -1.91 -23.97 -0.36
CA LEU A 84 -1.27 -22.66 -0.21
C LEU A 84 -2.30 -21.52 -0.27
N LYS A 85 -3.28 -21.62 -1.17
CA LYS A 85 -4.36 -20.64 -1.30
C LYS A 85 -5.23 -20.64 -0.05
N GLU A 86 -5.65 -21.80 0.43
CA GLU A 86 -6.46 -21.90 1.66
C GLU A 86 -5.73 -21.29 2.86
N GLN A 87 -4.41 -21.50 2.95
CA GLN A 87 -3.63 -21.04 4.11
C GLN A 87 -3.23 -19.56 4.03
N TYR A 88 -2.85 -19.04 2.85
CA TYR A 88 -2.17 -17.75 2.73
C TYR A 88 -2.86 -16.72 1.83
N LEU A 89 -3.90 -17.08 1.08
CA LEU A 89 -4.54 -16.14 0.14
C LEU A 89 -5.05 -14.87 0.85
N GLU A 90 -5.67 -15.01 2.02
CA GLU A 90 -6.15 -13.86 2.80
C GLU A 90 -5.00 -12.92 3.19
N LEU A 91 -3.89 -13.49 3.66
CA LEU A 91 -2.71 -12.74 4.06
C LEU A 91 -2.04 -12.04 2.86
N ILE A 92 -1.90 -12.74 1.74
CA ILE A 92 -1.37 -12.17 0.49
C ILE A 92 -2.27 -11.03 0.00
N ASN A 93 -3.59 -11.21 0.06
CA ASN A 93 -4.54 -10.18 -0.31
C ASN A 93 -4.39 -8.94 0.58
N ARG A 94 -4.12 -9.09 1.88
CA ARG A 94 -3.82 -7.95 2.77
C ARG A 94 -2.54 -7.21 2.37
N PHE A 95 -1.47 -7.91 1.98
CA PHE A 95 -0.27 -7.27 1.44
C PHE A 95 -0.56 -6.53 0.12
N TYR A 96 -1.33 -7.15 -0.77
CA TYR A 96 -1.74 -6.52 -2.03
C TYR A 96 -2.53 -5.23 -1.79
N LEU A 97 -3.57 -5.28 -0.95
CA LEU A 97 -4.36 -4.11 -0.57
C LEU A 97 -3.51 -3.04 0.11
N LEU A 98 -2.53 -3.42 0.93
CA LEU A 98 -1.60 -2.46 1.52
C LEU A 98 -0.82 -1.69 0.44
N PHE A 99 -0.27 -2.39 -0.56
CA PHE A 99 0.44 -1.73 -1.67
C PHE A 99 -0.47 -0.84 -2.51
N GLU A 100 -1.70 -1.29 -2.77
CA GLU A 100 -2.71 -0.48 -3.45
C GLU A 100 -3.02 0.81 -2.67
N ASN A 101 -3.22 0.72 -1.35
CA ASN A 101 -3.46 1.88 -0.50
C ASN A 101 -2.27 2.83 -0.45
N ILE A 102 -1.02 2.32 -0.45
CA ILE A 102 0.18 3.15 -0.56
C ILE A 102 0.18 3.94 -1.88
N TYR A 103 -0.10 3.26 -3.00
CA TYR A 103 -0.17 3.90 -4.30
C TYR A 103 -1.27 4.98 -4.34
N GLN A 104 -2.47 4.65 -3.87
CA GLN A 104 -3.58 5.58 -3.80
C GLN A 104 -3.26 6.80 -2.94
N TYR A 105 -2.60 6.61 -1.79
CA TYR A 105 -2.15 7.71 -0.93
C TYR A 105 -1.22 8.69 -1.66
N ILE A 106 -0.26 8.17 -2.44
CA ILE A 106 0.66 9.00 -3.22
C ILE A 106 -0.09 9.78 -4.30
N VAL A 107 -1.01 9.13 -5.02
CA VAL A 107 -1.85 9.79 -6.02
C VAL A 107 -2.70 10.89 -5.40
N ASP A 108 -3.36 10.62 -4.28
CA ASP A 108 -4.20 11.59 -3.57
C ASP A 108 -3.39 12.77 -3.03
N LEU A 109 -2.19 12.53 -2.50
CA LEU A 109 -1.30 13.57 -2.01
C LEU A 109 -0.84 14.48 -3.16
N ASN A 110 -0.42 13.90 -4.28
CA ASN A 110 -0.04 14.68 -5.47
C ASN A 110 -1.22 15.53 -5.97
N SER A 111 -2.41 14.92 -6.09
CA SER A 111 -3.61 15.65 -6.50
C SER A 111 -3.97 16.79 -5.53
N PHE A 112 -3.79 16.59 -4.23
CA PHE A 112 -4.01 17.64 -3.24
C PHE A 112 -3.01 18.81 -3.37
N VAL A 113 -1.73 18.51 -3.63
CA VAL A 113 -0.70 19.53 -3.86
C VAL A 113 -1.01 20.30 -5.15
N ASP A 114 -1.43 19.64 -6.22
CA ASP A 114 -1.84 20.29 -7.46
C ASP A 114 -3.05 21.21 -7.23
N GLN A 115 -4.08 20.74 -6.50
CA GLN A 115 -5.25 21.55 -6.13
C GLN A 115 -4.87 22.79 -5.30
N LEU A 116 -3.86 22.68 -4.43
CA LEU A 116 -3.33 23.81 -3.65
C LEU A 116 -2.60 24.84 -4.52
N ASN A 117 -1.87 24.39 -5.54
CA ASN A 117 -1.14 25.25 -6.47
C ASN A 117 -2.09 25.95 -7.44
N ASP A 118 -3.12 25.26 -7.91
CA ASP A 118 -4.13 25.78 -8.84
C ASP A 118 -5.16 26.70 -8.16
N GLY A 119 -5.07 26.86 -6.84
CA GLY A 119 -5.98 27.72 -6.08
C GLY A 119 -7.40 27.17 -5.98
N ALA A 120 -7.58 25.84 -6.09
CA ALA A 120 -8.89 25.19 -6.00
C ALA A 120 -9.58 25.44 -4.65
N PHE A 121 -8.79 25.66 -3.60
CA PHE A 121 -9.27 26.12 -2.30
C PHE A 121 -9.27 27.65 -2.29
N ILE A 122 -10.43 28.27 -2.59
CA ILE A 122 -10.60 29.73 -2.74
C ILE A 122 -9.90 30.58 -1.65
N GLN A 123 -9.84 30.07 -0.40
CA GLN A 123 -9.25 30.78 0.75
C GLN A 123 -7.85 30.28 1.15
N GLN A 124 -7.32 29.23 0.52
CA GLN A 124 -6.07 28.58 0.92
C GLN A 124 -5.20 28.25 -0.29
N ASN A 125 -3.92 28.60 -0.21
CA ASN A 125 -2.89 28.16 -1.14
C ASN A 125 -1.68 27.64 -0.35
N ILE A 126 -0.67 27.15 -1.05
CA ILE A 126 0.51 26.58 -0.39
C ILE A 126 1.18 27.57 0.58
N GLU A 127 1.22 28.87 0.26
CA GLU A 127 1.82 29.88 1.13
C GLU A 127 1.00 30.12 2.39
N THR A 128 -0.33 30.17 2.30
CA THR A 128 -1.19 30.39 3.46
C THR A 128 -1.18 29.19 4.39
N VAL A 129 -1.18 27.96 3.84
CA VAL A 129 -1.04 26.72 4.61
C VAL A 129 0.31 26.67 5.32
N MET A 130 1.41 27.08 4.66
CA MET A 130 2.75 27.08 5.25
C MET A 130 2.99 28.18 6.29
N ARG A 131 2.20 29.27 6.26
CA ARG A 131 2.22 30.33 7.29
C ARG A 131 1.44 29.94 8.54
N ASP A 132 0.46 29.05 8.41
CA ASP A 132 -0.27 28.49 9.54
C ASP A 132 0.54 27.37 10.21
N VAL A 133 0.59 27.37 11.54
CA VAL A 133 1.39 26.38 12.30
C VAL A 133 0.81 24.98 12.14
N GLU A 134 -0.51 24.84 12.19
CA GLU A 134 -1.17 23.53 12.09
C GLU A 134 -1.15 23.03 10.64
N GLY A 135 -1.44 23.91 9.68
CA GLY A 135 -1.37 23.62 8.25
C GLY A 135 0.02 23.15 7.81
N LYS A 136 1.07 23.87 8.23
CA LYS A 136 2.45 23.48 7.97
C LYS A 136 2.80 22.12 8.57
N GLN A 137 2.44 21.88 9.82
CA GLN A 137 2.71 20.60 10.49
C GLN A 137 2.04 19.43 9.77
N LEU A 138 0.76 19.58 9.40
CA LEU A 138 0.04 18.54 8.69
C LEU A 138 0.60 18.29 7.29
N LEU A 139 0.97 19.33 6.55
CA LEU A 139 1.53 19.19 5.21
C LEU A 139 2.89 18.48 5.25
N VAL A 140 3.77 18.89 6.15
CA VAL A 140 5.06 18.21 6.37
C VAL A 140 4.82 16.76 6.77
N ARG A 141 3.87 16.51 7.69
CA ARG A 141 3.55 15.16 8.12
C ARG A 141 3.04 14.29 6.97
N ALA A 142 2.18 14.81 6.10
CA ALA A 142 1.69 14.07 4.94
C ALA A 142 2.85 13.66 4.01
N VAL A 143 3.81 14.54 3.79
CA VAL A 143 5.01 14.23 2.98
C VAL A 143 5.90 13.20 3.68
N GLU A 144 6.12 13.32 4.98
CA GLU A 144 6.90 12.34 5.77
C GLU A 144 6.29 10.94 5.79
N LEU A 145 4.96 10.84 5.68
CA LEU A 145 4.23 9.57 5.69
C LEU A 145 4.33 8.82 4.34
N VAL A 146 4.83 9.47 3.28
CA VAL A 146 5.10 8.79 2.00
C VAL A 146 6.17 7.73 2.26
N PRO A 147 5.88 6.43 2.02
CA PRO A 147 6.87 5.39 2.22
C PRO A 147 8.01 5.57 1.20
N THR A 148 9.16 6.08 1.66
CA THR A 148 10.39 6.08 0.86
C THR A 148 11.01 4.69 0.92
N VAL A 149 11.12 4.05 -0.26
CA VAL A 149 11.80 2.77 -0.47
C VAL A 149 13.31 2.94 -0.28
#